data_AF-A0A1F8XPQ9-F1
#
_entry.id   AF-A0A1F8XPQ9-F1
#
_cell.length_a   1.000
_cell.length_b   1.000
_cell.length_c   1.000
_cell.angle_alpha   90.00
_cell.angle_beta   90.00
_cell.angle_gamma   90.00
#
_symmetry.space_group_name_H-M   'P 1'
#
loop_
_entity.id
_entity.type
_entity.pdbx_description
1 polymer ?
#
loop_
_entity_poly.entity_id
_entity_poly.type
_entity_poly.pdbx_seq_one_letter_code
_entity_poly.pdbx_strand_id
1 'polypeptide(L)'
;MGFWDNVNDELKKAVEEGWSAVKENAKIGKLRLRTHTLHKKAEKHFAEIGGIVYESSRVPWENPLSRTEVQKLIEEIRKIEAETDALEKEIAALKQKEKPGTGK
;
A
#
# COMPACT_ATOMS: atom_id res chain seq x y z
N MET A 1 -25.54 16.45 37.45
CA MET A 1 -24.15 16.35 36.98
C MET A 1 -23.55 17.74 36.99
N GLY A 2 -22.40 17.91 37.64
CA GLY A 2 -21.76 19.22 37.80
C GLY A 2 -20.89 19.60 36.60
N PHE A 3 -20.52 20.87 36.51
CA PHE A 3 -19.59 21.40 35.50
C PHE A 3 -18.30 20.58 35.38
N TRP A 4 -17.72 20.19 36.53
CA TRP A 4 -16.48 19.41 36.58
C TRP A 4 -16.62 17.97 36.07
N ASP A 5 -17.79 17.36 36.24
CA ASP A 5 -18.06 16.01 35.69
C ASP A 5 -18.05 16.07 34.16
N ASN A 6 -18.65 17.12 33.59
CA ASN A 6 -18.72 17.31 32.15
C ASN A 6 -17.33 17.59 31.53
N VAL A 7 -16.50 18.40 32.19
CA VAL A 7 -15.11 18.66 31.77
C VAL A 7 -14.27 17.38 31.80
N ASN A 8 -14.40 16.57 32.84
CA ASN A 8 -13.67 15.31 32.96
C ASN A 8 -14.07 14.31 31.87
N ASP A 9 -15.36 14.23 31.54
CA ASP A 9 -15.87 13.35 30.49
C ASP A 9 -15.43 13.81 29.09
N GLU A 10 -15.40 15.12 28.82
CA GLU A 10 -14.88 15.67 27.56
C GLU A 10 -13.38 15.40 27.40
N LEU A 11 -12.59 15.54 28.47
CA LEU A 11 -11.15 15.24 28.44
C LEU A 11 -10.88 13.76 28.16
N LYS A 12 -11.65 12.85 28.79
CA LYS A 12 -11.52 11.41 28.53
C LYS A 12 -11.84 11.06 27.08
N LYS A 13 -12.93 11.63 26.54
CA LYS A 13 -13.30 11.46 25.13
C LYS A 13 -12.19 11.95 24.19
N ALA A 14 -11.65 13.14 24.44
CA ALA A 14 -10.58 13.70 23.61
C ALA A 14 -9.31 12.82 23.62
N VAL A 15 -8.96 12.22 24.77
CA VAL A 15 -7.82 11.31 24.89
C VAL A 15 -8.08 9.99 24.17
N GLU A 16 -9.27 9.42 24.30
CA GLU A 16 -9.67 8.17 23.62
C GLU A 16 -9.71 8.36 22.10
N GLU A 17 -10.29 9.46 21.62
CA GLU A 17 -10.34 9.84 20.21
C GLU A 17 -8.92 10.06 19.65
N GLY A 18 -8.07 10.78 20.39
CA GLY A 18 -6.68 11.01 20.02
C GLY A 18 -5.87 9.71 19.93
N TRP A 19 -6.06 8.79 20.87
CA TRP A 19 -5.39 7.48 20.84
C TRP A 19 -5.85 6.61 19.66
N SER A 20 -7.15 6.62 19.37
CA SER A 20 -7.71 5.91 18.22
C SER A 20 -7.14 6.44 16.90
N ALA A 21 -7.11 7.76 16.73
CA ALA A 21 -6.55 8.41 15.54
C ALA A 21 -5.06 8.08 15.33
N VAL A 22 -4.26 8.03 16.40
CA VAL A 22 -2.84 7.64 16.31
C VAL A 22 -2.69 6.18 15.85
N LYS A 23 -3.50 5.26 16.40
CA LYS A 23 -3.47 3.85 16.04
C LYS A 23 -3.85 3.61 14.57
N GLU A 24 -4.86 4.33 14.07
CA GLU A 24 -5.29 4.25 12.67
C GLU A 24 -4.24 4.84 11.72
N ASN A 25 -3.67 5.99 12.06
CA ASN A 25 -2.58 6.60 11.29
C ASN A 25 -1.33 5.71 11.23
N ALA A 26 -0.97 5.06 12.33
CA ALA A 26 0.12 4.08 12.36
C ALA A 26 -0.16 2.89 11.42
N LYS A 27 -1.41 2.41 11.38
CA LYS A 27 -1.83 1.34 10.45
C LYS A 27 -1.72 1.79 9.00
N ILE A 28 -2.21 2.98 8.66
CA ILE A 28 -2.08 3.55 7.31
C ILE A 28 -0.60 3.71 6.92
N GLY A 29 0.25 4.18 7.84
CA GLY A 29 1.69 4.29 7.64
C GLY A 29 2.34 2.95 7.30
N LYS A 30 1.99 1.88 8.02
CA LYS A 30 2.47 0.52 7.75
C LYS A 30 2.06 0.02 6.37
N LEU A 31 0.80 0.25 5.97
CA LEU A 31 0.29 -0.16 4.65
C LEU A 31 1.00 0.60 3.51
N ARG A 32 1.25 1.91 3.69
CA ARG A 32 2.02 2.71 2.73
C ARG A 32 3.46 2.23 2.58
N LEU A 33 4.12 1.91 3.68
CA LEU A 33 5.48 1.38 3.65
C LEU A 33 5.55 0.03 2.90
N ARG A 34 4.56 -0.84 3.13
CA ARG A 34 4.45 -2.12 2.41
C ARG A 34 4.25 -1.90 0.91
N THR A 35 3.33 -1.01 0.53
CA THR A 35 3.06 -0.64 -0.88
C THR A 35 4.34 -0.14 -1.56
N HIS A 36 5.07 0.77 -0.92
CA HIS A 36 6.34 1.28 -1.44
C HIS A 36 7.41 0.18 -1.59
N THR A 37 7.48 -0.77 -0.65
CA THR A 37 8.41 -1.90 -0.73
C THR A 37 8.07 -2.83 -1.91
N LEU A 38 6.78 -3.07 -2.15
CA LEU A 38 6.30 -3.85 -3.28
C LEU A 38 6.59 -3.16 -4.61
N HIS A 39 6.38 -1.84 -4.72
CA HIS A 39 6.76 -1.07 -5.91
C HIS A 39 8.25 -1.19 -6.22
N LYS A 40 9.12 -1.06 -5.21
CA LYS A 40 10.57 -1.29 -5.40
C LYS A 40 10.90 -2.70 -5.88
N LYS A 41 10.13 -3.71 -5.45
CA LYS A 41 10.29 -5.08 -5.94
C LYS A 41 9.88 -5.19 -7.41
N ALA A 42 8.75 -4.58 -7.80
CA ALA A 42 8.31 -4.53 -9.19
C ALA A 42 9.32 -3.79 -10.10
N GLU A 43 9.86 -2.66 -9.66
CA GLU A 43 10.91 -1.91 -10.38
C GLU A 43 12.14 -2.78 -10.68
N LYS A 44 12.58 -3.61 -9.72
CA LYS A 44 13.67 -4.56 -9.93
C LYS A 44 13.34 -5.59 -11.00
N HIS A 45 12.14 -6.16 -10.97
CA HIS A 45 11.71 -7.12 -11.99
C HIS A 45 11.58 -6.48 -13.38
N PHE A 46 11.12 -5.23 -13.46
CA PHE A 46 11.15 -4.49 -14.73
C PHE A 46 12.57 -4.27 -15.25
N ALA A 47 13.52 -3.94 -14.37
CA ALA A 47 14.92 -3.80 -14.75
C ALA A 47 15.52 -5.13 -15.25
N GLU A 48 15.20 -6.25 -14.58
CA GLU A 48 15.60 -7.61 -15.00
C GLU A 48 15.04 -7.97 -16.37
N ILE A 49 13.74 -7.73 -16.61
CA ILE A 49 13.11 -7.92 -17.93
C ILE A 49 13.81 -7.04 -18.98
N GLY A 50 14.07 -5.77 -18.68
CA GLY A 50 14.77 -4.85 -19.58
C GLY A 50 16.16 -5.35 -19.98
N GLY A 51 16.92 -5.92 -19.04
CA GLY A 51 18.20 -6.57 -19.29
C GLY A 51 18.06 -7.76 -20.25
N ILE A 52 17.09 -8.65 -20.01
CA ILE A 52 16.84 -9.81 -20.86
C ILE A 52 16.42 -9.40 -22.27
N VAL A 53 15.56 -8.38 -22.39
CA VAL A 53 15.13 -7.83 -23.68
C VAL A 53 16.32 -7.24 -24.44
N TYR A 54 17.18 -6.49 -23.74
CA TYR A 54 18.39 -5.92 -24.33
C TYR A 54 19.34 -7.01 -24.84
N GLU A 55 19.58 -8.07 -24.06
CA GLU A 55 20.40 -9.20 -24.49
C GLU A 55 19.83 -9.94 -25.70
N SER A 56 18.51 -10.21 -25.68
CA SER A 56 17.81 -10.93 -26.75
C SER A 56 17.66 -10.12 -28.05
N SER A 57 17.87 -8.80 -27.98
CA SER A 57 17.89 -7.92 -29.16
C SER A 57 19.15 -8.07 -30.02
N ARG A 58 20.20 -8.73 -29.49
CA ARG A 58 21.44 -9.01 -30.22
C ARG A 58 21.21 -10.12 -31.24
N VAL A 59 22.02 -10.13 -32.30
CA VAL A 59 21.93 -11.16 -33.35
C VAL A 59 22.64 -12.45 -32.87
N PRO A 60 22.03 -13.64 -33.04
CA PRO A 60 20.70 -13.88 -33.60
C PRO A 60 19.59 -13.47 -32.63
N TRP A 61 18.58 -12.78 -33.16
CA TRP A 61 17.45 -12.30 -32.36
C TRP A 61 16.66 -13.47 -31.78
N GLU A 62 16.36 -13.39 -30.48
CA GLU A 62 15.52 -14.34 -29.77
C GLU A 62 14.31 -13.61 -29.18
N ASN A 63 13.16 -14.29 -29.12
CA ASN A 63 11.99 -13.73 -28.44
C ASN A 63 12.20 -13.75 -26.91
N PRO A 64 12.25 -12.60 -26.22
CA PRO A 64 12.43 -12.57 -24.77
C PRO A 64 11.26 -13.25 -24.02
N LEU A 65 10.05 -13.19 -24.60
CA LEU A 65 8.83 -13.73 -23.98
C LEU A 65 8.76 -15.26 -24.01
N SER A 66 9.58 -15.93 -24.84
CA SER A 66 9.71 -17.39 -24.79
C SER A 66 10.61 -17.87 -23.65
N ARG A 67 11.35 -16.98 -22.98
CA ARG A 67 12.17 -17.34 -21.81
C ARG A 67 11.27 -17.48 -20.59
N THR A 68 11.30 -18.66 -19.96
CA THR A 68 10.52 -18.96 -18.74
C THR A 68 10.80 -17.97 -17.61
N GLU A 69 12.01 -17.42 -17.55
CA GLU A 69 12.39 -16.39 -16.57
C GLU A 69 11.56 -15.12 -16.74
N VAL A 70 11.42 -14.60 -17.96
CA VAL A 70 10.60 -13.41 -18.25
C VAL A 70 9.13 -13.64 -17.88
N GLN A 71 8.61 -14.84 -18.17
CA GLN A 71 7.24 -15.20 -17.81
C GLN A 71 7.04 -15.20 -16.29
N LYS A 72 7.98 -15.78 -15.53
CA LYS A 72 7.95 -15.74 -14.06
C LYS A 72 8.02 -14.33 -13.51
N LEU A 73 8.87 -13.46 -14.08
CA LEU A 73 8.98 -12.06 -13.68
C LEU A 73 7.66 -11.32 -13.91
N ILE A 74 7.00 -11.53 -15.05
CA ILE A 74 5.68 -10.96 -15.35
C ILE A 74 4.62 -11.46 -14.35
N GLU A 75 4.61 -12.74 -14.02
CA GLU A 75 3.69 -13.30 -13.02
C GLU A 75 3.88 -12.68 -11.64
N GLU A 76 5.14 -12.51 -11.21
CA GLU A 76 5.45 -11.86 -9.93
C GLU A 76 5.02 -10.39 -9.92
N ILE A 77 5.24 -9.66 -11.02
CA ILE A 77 4.76 -8.27 -11.17
C ILE A 77 3.22 -8.21 -11.06
N ARG A 78 2.49 -9.14 -11.69
CA ARG A 78 1.02 -9.20 -11.58
C ARG A 78 0.54 -9.49 -10.16
N LYS A 79 1.24 -10.35 -9.42
CA LYS A 79 0.94 -10.60 -8.00
C LYS A 79 1.17 -9.34 -7.16
N ILE A 80 2.27 -8.64 -7.42
CA ILE A 80 2.59 -7.37 -6.76
C ILE A 80 1.48 -6.35 -7.02
N GLU A 81 1.06 -6.19 -8.27
CA GLU A 81 -0.02 -5.27 -8.67
C GLU A 81 -1.32 -5.57 -7.93
N ALA A 82 -1.74 -6.84 -7.88
CA ALA A 82 -2.93 -7.25 -7.14
C ALA A 82 -2.81 -7.00 -5.63
N GLU A 83 -1.62 -7.18 -5.05
CA GLU A 83 -1.37 -6.92 -3.63
C GLU A 83 -1.39 -5.42 -3.33
N THR A 84 -0.78 -4.58 -4.17
CA THR A 84 -0.78 -3.13 -4.01
C THR A 84 -2.19 -2.56 -4.14
N ASP A 85 -2.99 -3.04 -5.10
CA ASP A 85 -4.40 -2.66 -5.24
C ASP A 85 -5.22 -2.97 -3.99
N ALA A 86 -4.99 -4.14 -3.38
CA ALA A 86 -5.67 -4.52 -2.14
C ALA A 86 -5.27 -3.62 -0.97
N LEU A 87 -3.98 -3.28 -0.84
CA LEU A 87 -3.47 -2.38 0.20
C LEU A 87 -4.00 -0.96 0.02
N GLU A 88 -4.08 -0.46 -1.21
CA GLU A 88 -4.63 0.86 -1.51
C GLU A 88 -6.12 0.96 -1.18
N LYS A 89 -6.90 -0.09 -1.50
CA LYS A 89 -8.30 -0.20 -1.09
C LYS A 89 -8.46 -0.22 0.44
N GLU A 90 -7.57 -0.92 1.15
CA GLU A 90 -7.58 -0.92 2.62
C GLU A 90 -7.27 0.49 3.18
N ILE A 91 -6.29 1.19 2.64
CA ILE A 91 -5.97 2.57 3.03
C ILE A 91 -7.17 3.49 2.77
N ALA A 92 -7.83 3.36 1.62
CA ALA A 92 -9.00 4.16 1.28
C ALA A 92 -10.17 3.90 2.25
N ALA A 93 -10.41 2.64 2.62
CA ALA A 93 -11.44 2.26 3.59
C ALA A 93 -11.15 2.83 4.99
N LEU A 94 -9.89 2.80 5.44
CA LEU A 94 -9.49 3.40 6.72
C LEU A 94 -9.70 4.92 6.73
N LYS A 95 -9.34 5.61 5.64
CA LYS A 95 -9.59 7.07 5.51
C LYS A 95 -11.06 7.45 5.45
N GLN A 96 -11.93 6.57 4.94
CA GLN A 96 -13.38 6.82 4.92
C GLN A 96 -14.00 6.64 6.31
N LYS A 97 -13.45 5.75 7.15
CA LYS A 97 -13.86 5.59 8.56
C LYS A 97 -13.52 6.78 9.44
N GLU A 98 -12.59 7.65 9.03
CA GLU A 98 -12.31 8.93 9.71
C GLU A 98 -13.36 10.02 9.37
N LYS A 99 -14.15 9.87 8.28
CA LYS A 99 -15.13 10.88 7.83
C LYS A 99 -16.58 10.80 8.37
N PRO A 100 -17.06 9.80 9.14
CA PRO A 100 -18.42 9.81 9.66
C PRO A 100 -18.47 10.68 10.92
N GLY A 101 -18.53 12.00 10.72
CA GLY A 101 -18.63 13.00 11.80
C GLY A 101 -18.88 14.44 11.34
N THR A 102 -18.84 14.73 10.04
CA THR A 102 -19.25 16.03 9.48
C THR A 102 -20.63 15.91 8.86
N GLY A 103 -21.66 15.78 9.71
CA GLY A 103 -23.03 15.54 9.27
C GLY A 103 -24.08 15.95 10.29
N LYS A 104 -24.22 17.28 10.44
CA LYS A 104 -25.31 18.04 11.11
C LYS A 104 -25.44 17.93 12.62
#